data_AF-A0A9E1Q9E4-F1
#
_entry.id   AF-A0A9E1Q9E4-F1
#
_cell.length_a   1.000
_cell.length_b   1.000
_cell.length_c   1.000
_cell.angle_alpha   90.00
_cell.angle_beta   90.00
_cell.angle_gamma   90.00
#
_symmetry.space_group_name_H-M   'P 1'
#
loop_
_entity.id
_entity.type
_entity.pdbx_description
1 polymer ?
#
loop_
_entity_poly.entity_id
_entity_poly.type
_entity_poly.pdbx_seq_one_letter_code
_entity_poly.pdbx_strand_id
1 'polypeptide(L)'
;MIPNATYKNQQTVLGFAKWEDFYPLNETEKIFYILVNFETKKVTIKAKQAKETAFLFTLNAAQEREKQIKKLYKEEKWALYFNQSIEKLRIKIISELINSDMTLQQIKLHMKKA
;
A
#
# COMPACT_ATOMS: atom_id res chain seq x y z
N MET A 1 -59.59 -9.29 -2.01
CA MET A 1 -58.61 -8.39 -1.36
C MET A 1 -58.14 -7.39 -2.40
N ILE A 2 -58.30 -6.10 -2.16
CA ILE A 2 -57.82 -5.04 -3.07
C ILE A 2 -56.39 -4.69 -2.63
N PRO A 3 -55.38 -4.74 -3.52
CA PRO A 3 -54.01 -4.41 -3.12
C PRO A 3 -53.91 -2.90 -2.84
N ASN A 4 -53.40 -2.54 -1.67
CA ASN A 4 -53.20 -1.16 -1.26
C ASN A 4 -52.03 -0.55 -2.06
N ALA A 5 -52.35 0.26 -3.07
CA ALA A 5 -51.40 0.78 -4.06
C ALA A 5 -50.36 1.80 -3.54
N THR A 6 -50.30 2.03 -2.23
CA THR A 6 -49.56 3.14 -1.60
C THR A 6 -48.44 2.71 -0.65
N TYR A 7 -48.08 1.43 -0.57
CA TYR A 7 -46.95 1.00 0.26
C TYR A 7 -45.61 1.12 -0.50
N LYS A 8 -44.92 2.26 -0.33
CA LYS A 8 -43.58 2.51 -0.86
C LYS A 8 -42.52 2.35 0.25
N ASN A 9 -41.90 1.17 0.36
CA ASN A 9 -40.84 0.87 1.35
C ASN A 9 -39.44 1.33 0.91
N GLN A 10 -39.34 2.46 0.19
CA GLN A 10 -38.06 2.96 -0.30
C GLN A 10 -38.03 4.47 -0.15
N GLN A 11 -37.21 4.95 0.79
CA GLN A 11 -36.89 6.36 0.94
C GLN A 11 -35.78 6.70 -0.07
N THR A 12 -36.10 7.54 -1.05
CA THR A 12 -35.07 8.08 -1.95
C THR A 12 -34.29 9.15 -1.21
N VAL A 13 -33.04 8.85 -0.87
CA VAL A 13 -32.11 9.81 -0.26
C VAL A 13 -31.25 10.41 -1.35
N LEU A 14 -31.26 11.74 -1.49
CA LEU A 14 -30.40 12.45 -2.44
C LEU A 14 -29.10 12.84 -1.73
N GLY A 15 -28.00 12.16 -2.07
CA GLY A 15 -26.67 12.59 -1.66
C GLY A 15 -26.20 13.75 -2.52
N PHE A 16 -25.76 14.85 -1.90
CA PHE A 16 -25.19 16.02 -2.58
C PHE A 16 -23.78 16.27 -2.04
N ALA A 17 -22.83 16.53 -2.95
CA ALA A 17 -21.49 17.01 -2.64
C ALA A 17 -21.13 18.06 -3.70
N LYS A 18 -20.46 19.16 -3.32
CA LYS A 18 -20.03 20.16 -4.29
C LYS A 18 -18.79 19.66 -5.02
N TRP A 19 -18.65 20.00 -6.30
CA TRP A 19 -17.45 19.67 -7.06
C TRP A 19 -16.16 20.25 -6.42
N GLU A 20 -16.26 21.41 -5.76
CA GLU A 20 -15.17 22.06 -5.03
C GLU A 20 -14.75 21.32 -3.75
N ASP A 21 -15.62 20.48 -3.18
CA ASP A 21 -15.31 19.67 -2.01
C ASP A 21 -14.41 18.46 -2.36
N PHE A 22 -14.20 18.19 -3.66
CA PHE A 22 -13.28 17.17 -4.14
C PHE A 22 -11.88 17.76 -4.29
N TYR A 23 -10.94 17.26 -3.50
CA TYR A 23 -9.52 17.55 -3.70
C TYR A 23 -9.10 17.06 -5.09
N PRO A 24 -8.34 17.87 -5.87
CA PRO A 24 -7.73 17.36 -7.08
C PRO A 24 -6.91 16.14 -6.71
N LEU A 25 -7.19 15.02 -7.37
CA LEU A 25 -6.46 13.79 -7.15
C LEU A 25 -5.05 14.02 -7.70
N ASN A 26 -4.15 14.53 -6.87
CA ASN A 26 -2.75 14.73 -7.20
C ASN A 26 -2.07 13.34 -7.21
N GLU A 27 -2.48 12.48 -8.13
CA GLU A 27 -1.96 11.12 -8.37
C GLU A 27 -0.46 11.13 -8.68
N THR A 28 0.03 12.25 -9.20
CA THR A 28 1.40 12.42 -9.68
C THR A 28 2.37 12.89 -8.59
N GLU A 29 1.85 13.42 -7.47
CA GLU A 29 2.72 14.01 -6.45
C GLU A 29 3.36 12.93 -5.56
N LYS A 30 4.70 12.94 -5.48
CA LYS A 30 5.47 12.09 -4.58
C LYS A 30 5.47 12.69 -3.16
N ILE A 31 4.37 12.53 -2.44
CA ILE A 31 4.20 13.04 -1.06
C ILE A 31 3.96 11.95 -0.02
N PHE A 32 3.91 10.68 -0.42
CA PHE A 32 3.63 9.57 0.49
C PHE A 32 4.89 8.78 0.81
N TYR A 33 5.00 8.25 2.02
CA TYR A 33 6.06 7.34 2.43
C TYR A 33 5.46 6.13 3.14
N ILE A 34 6.24 5.04 3.17
CA ILE A 34 5.81 3.76 3.72
C ILE A 34 6.54 3.52 5.03
N LEU A 35 5.79 3.32 6.11
CA LEU A 35 6.29 2.83 7.38
C LEU A 35 5.97 1.36 7.53
N VAL A 36 6.98 0.58 7.90
CA VAL A 36 6.82 -0.85 8.20
C VAL A 36 7.27 -1.11 9.62
N ASN A 37 6.38 -1.67 10.42
CA ASN A 37 6.73 -2.24 11.71
C ASN A 37 6.98 -3.75 11.51
N PHE A 38 8.23 -4.18 11.65
CA PHE A 38 8.65 -5.56 11.40
C PHE A 38 8.19 -6.55 12.48
N GLU A 39 8.01 -6.08 13.71
CA GLU A 39 7.54 -6.91 14.84
C GLU A 39 6.06 -7.29 14.66
N THR A 40 5.23 -6.29 14.35
CA THR A 40 3.78 -6.47 14.13
C THR A 40 3.44 -6.81 12.68
N LYS A 41 4.43 -6.78 11.78
CA LYS A 41 4.28 -6.98 10.31
C LYS A 41 3.26 -6.03 9.68
N LYS A 42 3.07 -4.85 10.27
CA LYS A 42 2.10 -3.85 9.83
C LYS A 42 2.77 -2.85 8.88
N VAL A 43 2.11 -2.59 7.75
CA VAL A 43 2.52 -1.58 6.78
C VAL A 43 1.53 -0.41 6.86
N THR A 44 2.02 0.82 6.83
CA THR A 44 1.18 2.02 6.87
C THR A 44 1.74 3.05 5.91
N ILE A 45 0.87 3.62 5.07
CA ILE A 45 1.20 4.71 4.17
C ILE A 45 0.85 6.00 4.88
N LYS A 46 1.78 6.95 4.91
CA LYS A 46 1.56 8.27 5.50
C LYS A 46 1.92 9.35 4.48
N ALA A 47 1.22 10.47 4.56
CA ALA A 47 1.58 11.67 3.82
C ALA A 47 2.70 12.40 4.57
N LYS A 48 3.63 12.99 3.83
CA LYS A 48 4.74 13.77 4.35
C LYS A 48 4.20 14.89 5.24
N GLN A 49 4.53 14.82 6.53
CA GLN A 49 4.40 15.95 7.45
C GLN A 49 5.81 16.47 7.71
N ALA A 50 6.01 17.78 7.70
CA ALA A 50 7.31 18.45 7.51
C ALA A 50 8.51 17.78 8.23
N LYS A 51 9.64 17.68 7.50
CA LYS A 51 10.97 17.15 7.93
C LYS A 51 11.15 15.63 8.03
N GLU A 52 10.51 14.84 7.18
CA GLU A 52 10.94 13.45 6.98
C GLU A 52 11.90 13.33 5.78
N THR A 53 13.06 12.73 6.02
CA THR A 53 14.05 12.33 5.00
C THR A 53 13.68 11.00 4.34
N ALA A 54 12.43 10.57 4.48
CA ALA A 54 11.94 9.32 3.93
C ALA A 54 11.83 9.40 2.40
N PHE A 55 12.01 8.26 1.73
CA PHE A 55 11.79 8.17 0.30
C PHE A 55 10.30 8.37 0.00
N LEU A 56 10.01 9.26 -0.95
CA LEU A 56 8.66 9.66 -1.28
C LEU A 56 8.16 8.97 -2.55
N PHE A 57 6.90 8.58 -2.51
CA PHE A 57 6.17 7.86 -3.54
C PHE A 57 4.87 8.59 -3.87
N THR A 58 4.36 8.32 -5.06
CA THR A 58 2.96 8.61 -5.38
C THR A 58 2.05 7.67 -4.61
N LEU A 59 0.77 8.04 -4.45
CA LEU A 59 -0.20 7.19 -3.73
C LEU A 59 -0.29 5.80 -4.35
N ASN A 60 -0.39 5.72 -5.68
CA ASN A 60 -0.51 4.44 -6.39
C ASN A 60 0.75 3.58 -6.18
N ALA A 61 1.95 4.14 -6.34
CA ALA A 61 3.20 3.42 -6.12
C ALA A 61 3.34 2.93 -4.67
N ALA A 62 2.92 3.73 -3.70
CA ALA A 62 2.93 3.34 -2.28
C ALA A 62 1.96 2.17 -2.01
N GLN A 63 0.76 2.19 -2.59
CA GLN A 63 -0.23 1.12 -2.47
C GLN A 63 0.25 -0.17 -3.15
N GLU A 64 0.88 -0.09 -4.31
CA GLU A 64 1.46 -1.26 -4.99
C GLU A 64 2.56 -1.90 -4.16
N ARG A 65 3.45 -1.09 -3.58
CA ARG A 65 4.51 -1.57 -2.67
C ARG A 65 3.93 -2.18 -1.40
N GLU A 66 2.90 -1.57 -0.81
CA GLU A 66 2.19 -2.14 0.34
C GLU A 66 1.65 -3.54 0.03
N LYS A 67 1.00 -3.73 -1.13
CA LYS A 67 0.51 -5.04 -1.59
C LYS A 67 1.66 -6.05 -1.74
N GLN A 68 2.78 -5.64 -2.31
CA GLN A 68 3.97 -6.49 -2.44
C GLN A 68 4.54 -6.92 -1.08
N ILE A 69 4.63 -5.99 -0.12
CA ILE A 69 5.10 -6.28 1.24
C ILE A 69 4.16 -7.26 1.96
N LYS A 70 2.84 -7.03 1.88
CA LYS A 70 1.83 -7.96 2.43
C LYS A 70 1.97 -9.36 1.82
N LYS A 71 2.24 -9.45 0.51
CA LYS A 71 2.50 -10.73 -0.16
C LYS A 71 3.77 -11.42 0.35
N LEU A 72 4.86 -10.67 0.61
CA LEU A 72 6.10 -11.20 1.19
C LEU A 72 5.92 -11.78 2.61
N TYR A 73 4.99 -11.23 3.38
CA TYR A 73 4.63 -11.79 4.70
C TYR A 73 3.73 -13.03 4.60
N LYS A 74 2.89 -13.13 3.56
CA LYS A 74 1.99 -14.27 3.36
C LYS A 74 2.68 -15.48 2.72
N GLU A 75 3.62 -15.26 1.81
CA GLU A 75 4.30 -16.31 1.07
C GLU A 75 5.73 -16.52 1.59
N GLU A 76 6.12 -17.78 1.74
CA GLU A 76 7.48 -18.16 2.21
C GLU A 76 8.28 -18.93 1.16
N LYS A 77 7.62 -19.44 0.12
CA LYS A 77 8.21 -20.26 -0.94
C LYS A 77 9.38 -19.56 -1.65
N TRP A 78 9.29 -18.24 -1.81
CA TRP A 78 10.36 -17.46 -2.44
C TRP A 78 11.64 -17.43 -1.61
N ALA A 79 11.57 -17.63 -0.29
CA ALA A 79 12.74 -17.60 0.59
C ALA A 79 13.56 -18.90 0.53
N LEU A 80 12.97 -20.01 0.05
CA LEU A 80 13.66 -21.30 -0.10
C LEU A 80 14.85 -21.24 -1.06
N TYR A 81 14.85 -20.25 -1.98
CA TYR A 81 15.93 -20.04 -2.94
C TYR A 81 17.12 -19.24 -2.36
N PHE A 82 17.11 -18.95 -1.06
CA PHE A 82 18.14 -18.19 -0.37
C PHE A 82 18.65 -18.97 0.85
N ASN A 83 19.97 -18.96 1.07
CA ASN A 83 20.61 -19.64 2.20
C ASN A 83 20.53 -18.85 3.53
N GLN A 84 19.60 -17.90 3.65
CA GLN A 84 19.46 -17.03 4.83
C GLN A 84 18.08 -17.20 5.49
N SER A 85 18.01 -16.89 6.78
CA SER A 85 16.73 -16.88 7.52
C SER A 85 15.73 -15.93 6.84
N ILE A 86 14.50 -16.41 6.63
CA ILE A 86 13.42 -15.66 5.97
C ILE A 86 13.16 -14.29 6.60
N GLU A 87 13.32 -14.15 7.91
CA GLU A 87 13.12 -12.89 8.63
C GLU A 87 14.15 -11.84 8.24
N LYS A 88 15.44 -12.21 8.22
CA LYS A 88 16.52 -11.31 7.74
C LYS A 88 16.31 -10.92 6.27
N LEU A 89 15.88 -11.87 5.44
CA LEU A 89 15.57 -11.60 4.03
C LEU A 89 14.41 -10.61 3.89
N ARG A 90 13.32 -10.80 4.65
CA ARG A 90 12.17 -9.90 4.67
C ARG A 90 12.58 -8.48 5.07
N ILE A 91 13.33 -8.34 6.15
CA ILE A 91 13.80 -7.03 6.62
C ILE A 91 14.63 -6.35 5.53
N LYS A 92 15.61 -7.06 4.94
CA LYS A 92 16.47 -6.49 3.90
C LYS A 92 15.70 -6.09 2.64
N ILE A 93 14.84 -6.97 2.12
CA ILE A 93 14.03 -6.70 0.92
C ILE A 93 13.08 -5.53 1.14
N ILE A 94 12.38 -5.51 2.27
CA ILE A 94 11.39 -4.47 2.56
C ILE A 94 12.08 -3.13 2.77
N SER A 95 13.22 -3.09 3.49
CA SER A 95 14.01 -1.88 3.67
C SER A 95 14.50 -1.30 2.34
N GLU A 96 14.98 -2.13 1.42
CA GLU A 96 15.33 -1.70 0.06
C GLU A 96 14.09 -1.20 -0.71
N LEU A 97 12.95 -1.89 -0.57
CA LEU A 97 11.69 -1.55 -1.23
C LEU A 97 11.02 -0.28 -0.66
N ILE A 98 11.41 0.22 0.50
CA ILE A 98 10.88 1.51 1.00
C ILE A 98 11.86 2.67 0.78
N ASN A 99 13.13 2.38 0.50
CA ASN A 99 14.18 3.40 0.35
C ASN A 99 14.70 3.57 -1.10
N SER A 100 14.21 2.79 -2.06
CA SER A 100 14.67 2.84 -3.46
C SER A 100 13.51 2.84 -4.46
N ASP A 101 13.75 3.28 -5.69
CA ASP A 101 12.79 3.14 -6.80
C ASP A 101 12.84 1.75 -7.47
N MET A 102 13.55 0.77 -6.89
CA MET A 102 13.72 -0.57 -7.48
C MET A 102 12.46 -1.44 -7.33
N THR A 103 12.27 -2.33 -8.30
CA THR A 103 11.22 -3.35 -8.26
C THR A 103 11.62 -4.51 -7.36
N LEU A 104 10.62 -5.24 -6.85
CA LEU A 104 10.85 -6.45 -6.04
C LEU A 104 11.74 -7.49 -6.74
N GLN A 105 11.64 -7.61 -8.07
CA GLN A 105 12.45 -8.54 -8.85
C GLN A 105 13.93 -8.11 -8.89
N GLN A 106 14.20 -6.82 -9.09
CA GLN A 106 15.57 -6.28 -9.09
C GLN A 106 16.24 -6.49 -7.73
N ILE A 107 15.52 -6.19 -6.64
CA ILE A 107 16.04 -6.38 -5.27
C ILE A 107 16.38 -7.85 -5.03
N LYS A 108 15.48 -8.79 -5.40
CA LYS A 108 15.75 -10.24 -5.26
C LYS A 108 16.94 -10.70 -6.10
N LEU A 109 17.12 -10.15 -7.29
CA LEU A 109 18.26 -10.48 -8.16
C LEU A 109 19.58 -9.99 -7.56
N HIS A 110 19.61 -8.77 -7.03
CA HIS A 110 20.80 -8.23 -6.35
C HIS A 110 21.18 -9.07 -5.14
N MET A 111 20.19 -9.54 -4.37
CA MET A 111 20.42 -10.40 -3.21
C MET A 111 20.92 -11.81 -3.55
N LYS A 112 20.68 -12.31 -4.77
CA LYS A 112 21.20 -13.61 -5.20
C LYS A 112 22.66 -13.52 -5.69
N LYS A 113 23.09 -12.35 -6.14
CA LYS A 113 24.44 -12.10 -6.66
C LYS A 113 25.45 -11.71 -5.57
N ALA A 114 24.97 -11.34 -4.38
CA ALA A 114 25.76 -10.94 -3.22
C ALA A 114 25.90 -12.10 -2.23
#